data_AF-A0A3M1WH44-F1
#
_entry.id   AF-A0A3M1WH44-F1
#
_cell.length_a   1.000
_cell.length_b   1.000
_cell.length_c   1.000
_cell.angle_alpha   90.00
_cell.angle_beta   90.00
_cell.angle_gamma   90.00
#
_symmetry.space_group_name_H-M   'P 1'
#
loop_
_entity.id
_entity.type
_entity.pdbx_description
1 polymer ?
#
loop_
_entity_poly.entity_id
_entity_poly.type
_entity_poly.pdbx_seq_one_letter_code
_entity_poly.pdbx_strand_id
1 'polypeptide(L)' 'ILYARPERIREEVARTLESYGHGSGHVFNLGHGIHQHIDPEHVRALVDAVHELSIPYHQPA' A
#
# COMPACT_ATOMS: atom_id res chain seq x y z
N ILE A 1 6.52 2.76 8.72
CA ILE A 1 6.49 2.54 7.25
C ILE A 1 6.77 3.83 6.48
N LEU A 2 5.97 4.89 6.64
CA LEU A 2 6.10 6.10 5.83
C LEU A 2 7.38 6.94 6.03
N TYR A 3 8.22 6.66 7.02
CA TYR A 3 9.56 7.26 7.14
C TYR A 3 10.63 6.57 6.28
N ALA A 4 10.33 5.38 5.75
CA ALA A 4 11.27 4.64 4.91
C ALA A 4 11.31 5.25 3.50
N ARG A 5 12.33 4.88 2.73
CA ARG A 5 12.43 5.26 1.31
C ARG A 5 11.23 4.72 0.51
N PRO A 6 10.81 5.38 -0.59
CA PRO A 6 9.67 4.97 -1.41
C PRO A 6 9.67 3.50 -1.85
N GLU A 7 10.85 2.93 -2.15
CA GLU A 7 10.97 1.52 -2.56
C GLU A 7 10.51 0.59 -1.44
N ARG A 8 10.90 0.90 -0.20
CA ARG A 8 10.49 0.10 0.95
C ARG A 8 9.01 0.25 1.26
N ILE A 9 8.43 1.43 1.02
CA ILE A 9 6.98 1.64 1.16
C ILE A 9 6.23 0.74 0.17
N ARG A 10 6.67 0.68 -1.10
CA ARG A 10 6.11 -0.24 -2.12
C ARG A 10 6.22 -1.71 -1.71
N GLU A 11 7.37 -2.13 -1.18
CA GLU A 11 7.56 -3.51 -0.70
C GLU A 11 6.57 -3.89 0.41
N GLU A 12 6.33 -3.00 1.38
CA GLU A 12 5.37 -3.27 2.47
C GLU A 12 3.91 -3.27 1.98
N VAL A 13 3.58 -2.44 0.98
CA VAL A 13 2.28 -2.50 0.31
C VAL A 13 2.10 -3.85 -0.38
N ALA A 14 3.09 -4.31 -1.17
CA ALA A 14 3.04 -5.60 -1.84
C ALA A 14 2.83 -6.76 -0.85
N ARG A 15 3.59 -6.78 0.25
CA ARG A 15 3.46 -7.81 1.31
C ARG A 15 2.07 -7.82 1.94
N THR A 16 1.51 -6.64 2.18
CA THR A 16 0.18 -6.52 2.79
C THR A 16 -0.91 -7.00 1.82
N LEU A 17 -0.83 -6.64 0.54
CA LEU A 17 -1.75 -7.12 -0.49
C LEU A 17 -1.66 -8.64 -0.66
N GLU A 18 -0.44 -9.19 -0.71
CA GLU A 18 -0.20 -10.63 -0.77
C GLU A 18 -0.80 -11.36 0.44
N SER A 19 -0.67 -10.79 1.64
CA SER A 19 -1.20 -11.39 2.86
C SER A 19 -2.74 -11.48 2.89
N TYR A 20 -3.43 -10.55 2.21
CA TYR A 20 -4.89 -10.61 2.04
C TYR A 20 -5.28 -11.58 0.92
N GLY A 21 -4.58 -11.51 -0.22
CA GLY A 21 -4.80 -12.40 -1.37
C GLY A 21 -5.87 -11.91 -2.35
N HIS A 22 -6.45 -12.85 -3.09
CA HIS A 22 -7.37 -12.55 -4.20
C HIS A 22 -8.80 -12.30 -3.72
N GLY A 23 -9.53 -11.48 -4.47
CA GLY A 23 -10.96 -11.25 -4.27
C GLY A 23 -11.28 -9.80 -3.90
N SER A 24 -12.45 -9.60 -3.31
CA SER A 24 -12.94 -8.28 -2.91
C SER A 24 -13.24 -8.24 -1.41
N GLY A 25 -13.24 -7.04 -0.83
CA GLY A 25 -13.52 -6.83 0.60
C GLY A 25 -12.34 -6.25 1.39
N HIS A 26 -11.19 -6.03 0.77
CA HIS A 26 -10.06 -5.32 1.38
C HIS A 26 -10.09 -3.84 1.04
N VAL A 27 -10.12 -3.00 2.07
CA VAL A 27 -9.83 -1.57 1.97
C VAL A 27 -8.49 -1.35 2.64
N PHE A 28 -7.44 -1.11 1.83
CA PHE A 28 -6.11 -0.86 2.35
C PHE A 28 -6.11 0.40 3.23
N ASN A 29 -5.48 0.34 4.39
CA ASN A 29 -5.33 1.49 5.27
C ASN A 29 -4.10 1.34 6.17
N LEU A 30 -3.72 2.42 6.84
CA LEU A 30 -2.76 2.39 7.95
C LEU A 30 -3.49 1.99 9.24
N GLY A 31 -2.79 1.30 10.14
CA GLY A 31 -3.33 0.96 11.46
C GLY A 31 -3.44 2.15 12.44
N HIS A 32 -2.90 3.32 12.07
CA HIS A 32 -2.94 4.55 12.86
C HIS A 32 -2.85 5.78 11.94
N GLY A 33 -3.09 6.98 12.49
CA GLY A 33 -2.99 8.24 11.74
C GLY A 33 -1.58 8.56 11.25
N ILE A 34 -1.48 9.27 10.12
CA ILE A 34 -0.21 9.73 9.55
C ILE A 34 0.41 10.78 10.48
N HIS A 35 1.71 10.66 10.76
CA HIS A 35 2.43 11.65 11.57
C HIS A 35 2.67 12.93 10.77
N GLN A 36 2.58 14.10 11.43
CA GLN A 36 2.62 15.43 10.79
C GLN A 36 3.91 15.77 10.02
N HIS A 37 5.01 15.05 10.27
CA HIS A 37 6.32 15.29 9.65
C HIS A 37 6.65 14.32 8.52
N ILE A 38 5.68 13.53 8.07
CA ILE A 38 5.86 12.65 6.91
C ILE A 38 5.95 13.51 5.65
N ASP A 39 6.93 13.19 4.80
CA ASP A 39 7.03 13.74 3.46
C ASP A 39 5.78 13.33 2.64
N PRO A 40 5.01 14.27 2.09
CA PRO A 40 3.86 13.96 1.23
C PRO A 40 4.19 13.02 0.06
N GLU A 41 5.42 13.06 -0.48
CA GLU A 41 5.83 12.16 -1.55
C GLU A 41 5.88 10.69 -1.12
N HIS A 42 6.13 10.43 0.17
CA HIS A 42 6.06 9.08 0.73
C HIS A 42 4.61 8.58 0.84
N VAL A 43 3.67 9.48 1.12
CA VAL A 43 2.23 9.16 1.09
C VAL A 43 1.78 8.89 -0.34
N ARG A 44 2.25 9.72 -1.29
CA ARG A 44 2.00 9.50 -2.72
C ARG A 44 2.52 8.15 -3.17
N ALA A 45 3.76 7.78 -2.81
CA ALA A 45 4.32 6.48 -3.11
C ALA A 45 3.49 5.31 -2.54
N LEU A 46 2.95 5.44 -1.33
CA LEU A 46 2.04 4.45 -0.75
C LEU A 46 0.74 4.31 -1.57
N VAL A 47 0.09 5.43 -1.88
CA VAL A 47 -1.20 5.42 -2.61
C VAL A 47 -1.02 4.89 -4.03
N ASP A 48 0.00 5.34 -4.75
CA ASP A 48 0.33 4.86 -6.09
C ASP A 48 0.61 3.35 -6.08
N ALA A 49 1.37 2.87 -5.08
CA ALA A 49 1.65 1.45 -4.91
C ALA A 49 0.39 0.61 -4.68
N VAL A 50 -0.53 1.08 -3.83
CA VAL A 50 -1.78 0.36 -3.55
C VAL A 50 -2.60 0.19 -4.82
N HIS A 51 -2.77 1.25 -5.61
CA HIS A 51 -3.54 1.18 -6.84
C HIS A 51 -2.88 0.30 -7.90
N GLU A 52 -1.57 0.40 -8.08
CA GLU A 52 -0.86 -0.34 -9.11
C GLU A 52 -0.75 -1.84 -8.78
N LEU A 53 -0.37 -2.17 -7.55
CA LEU A 53 -0.05 -3.53 -7.14
C LEU A 53 -1.28 -4.35 -6.76
N SER A 54 -2.44 -3.72 -6.52
CA SER A 54 -3.67 -4.44 -6.19
C SER A 54 -4.38 -5.04 -7.41
N ILE A 55 -4.13 -4.51 -8.62
CA ILE A 55 -4.85 -4.92 -9.86
C ILE A 55 -4.86 -6.44 -10.07
N PRO A 56 -3.72 -7.17 -9.96
CA PRO A 56 -3.70 -8.62 -10.20
C PRO A 56 -4.58 -9.42 -9.24
N TYR A 57 -4.82 -8.91 -8.01
CA TYR A 57 -5.64 -9.60 -7.00
C TYR A 57 -7.15 -9.52 -7.27
N HIS A 58 -7.58 -8.76 -8.27
CA HIS A 58 -8.98 -8.55 -8.64
C HIS A 58 -9.35 -9.10 -10.03
N GLN A 59 -8.39 -9.70 -10.74
CA GLN A 59 -8.68 -10.29 -12.06
C GLN A 59 -9.42 -11.63 -11.89
N PRO A 60 -10.50 -11.87 -12.66
CA PRO A 60 -11.11 -13.18 -12.71
C PRO A 60 -10.13 -14.18 -13.32
N ALA A 61 -10.07 -15.38 -12.72
CA ALA A 61 -9.29 -16.51 -13.23
C ALA A 61 -9.79 -16.98 -14.60
#